data_AF-A0A127A1R0-F1
#
_entry.id   AF-A0A127A1R0-F1
#
_cell.length_a   1.000
_cell.length_b   1.000
_cell.length_c   1.000
_cell.angle_alpha   90.00
_cell.angle_beta   90.00
_cell.angle_gamma   90.00
#
_symmetry.space_group_name_H-M   'P 1'
#
loop_
_entity.id
_entity.type
_entity.pdbx_description
1 polymer ?
#
loop_
_entity_poly.entity_id
_entity_poly.type
_entity_poly.pdbx_seq_one_letter_code
_entity_poly.pdbx_strand_id
1 'polypeptide(L)' 'MTFDSHSVTLKIWDPSTVDHTLEEAISHVSTLAGAHRDHVKVSRSGPDVFTVHVGDLA' A
#
# COMPACT_ATOMS: atom_id res chain seq x y z
N MET A 1 -2.93 -4.74 14.98
CA MET A 1 -2.69 -4.65 13.53
C MET A 1 -1.86 -5.86 13.16
N THR A 2 -2.44 -6.81 12.45
CA THR A 2 -1.76 -8.03 11.99
C THR A 2 -1.02 -7.69 10.69
N PHE A 3 0.29 -7.52 10.79
CA PHE A 3 1.18 -7.36 9.65
C PHE A 3 1.42 -8.75 9.04
N ASP A 4 0.60 -9.11 8.06
CA ASP A 4 0.96 -10.18 7.14
C ASP A 4 1.98 -9.60 6.14
N SER A 5 3.18 -10.18 6.07
CA SER A 5 4.47 -9.50 6.32
C SER A 5 4.87 -8.26 5.52
N HIS A 6 4.20 -7.86 4.44
CA HIS A 6 4.50 -6.62 3.72
C HIS A 6 3.22 -5.96 3.16
N SER A 7 2.11 -6.05 3.90
CA SER A 7 0.83 -5.44 3.53
C SER A 7 0.39 -4.37 4.53
N VAL A 8 -0.09 -3.25 4.01
CA VAL A 8 -0.60 -2.11 4.78
C VAL A 8 -1.99 -1.77 4.27
N THR A 9 -2.97 -1.74 5.17
CA THR A 9 -4.33 -1.28 4.84
C THR A 9 -4.55 0.11 5.38
N LEU A 10 -4.96 1.03 4.52
CA LEU A 10 -5.16 2.43 4.78
C LEU A 10 -6.62 2.78 4.56
N LYS A 11 -7.13 3.61 5.47
CA LYS A 11 -8.44 4.21 5.34
C LYS A 11 -8.28 5.69 5.08
N ILE A 12 -8.58 6.12 3.85
CA ILE A 12 -8.36 7.49 3.40
C ILE A 12 -9.72 8.16 3.25
N TRP A 13 -10.03 9.04 4.19
CA TRP A 13 -11.32 9.74 4.24
C TRP A 13 -11.34 11.02 3.41
N ASP A 14 -10.16 11.56 3.12
CA ASP A 14 -10.00 12.77 2.34
C ASP A 14 -9.56 12.40 0.91
N PRO A 15 -10.43 12.56 -0.10
CA PRO A 15 -10.13 12.12 -1.47
C PRO A 15 -9.00 12.94 -2.12
N SER A 16 -8.74 14.17 -1.65
CA SER A 16 -7.64 15.00 -2.17
C SER A 16 -6.25 14.53 -1.74
N THR A 17 -6.15 13.74 -0.68
CA THR A 17 -4.88 13.20 -0.17
C THR A 17 -4.65 11.74 -0.56
N VAL A 18 -5.56 11.14 -1.33
CA VAL A 18 -5.48 9.72 -1.72
C VAL A 18 -4.17 9.41 -2.44
N ASP A 19 -3.85 10.14 -3.51
CA ASP A 19 -2.61 9.91 -4.27
C ASP A 19 -1.37 10.03 -3.39
N HIS A 20 -1.26 11.13 -2.63
CA HIS A 20 -0.10 11.36 -1.76
C HIS A 20 0.04 10.27 -0.68
N THR A 21 -1.06 9.91 -0.01
CA THR A 21 -1.06 8.89 1.03
C THR A 21 -0.70 7.51 0.47
N LEU A 22 -1.20 7.19 -0.73
CA LEU A 22 -0.85 5.96 -1.42
C LEU A 22 0.63 5.93 -1.82
N GLU A 23 1.17 7.04 -2.32
CA GLU A 23 2.60 7.15 -2.66
C GLU A 23 3.52 6.94 -1.46
N GLU A 24 3.19 7.55 -0.32
CA GLU A 24 3.94 7.36 0.92
C GLU A 24 3.86 5.90 1.40
N ALA A 25 2.69 5.29 1.31
CA ALA A 25 2.48 3.91 1.69
C ALA A 25 3.22 2.92 0.77
N ILE A 26 3.22 3.17 -0.53
CA ILE A 26 4.01 2.39 -1.50
C ILE A 26 5.50 2.50 -1.17
N SER A 27 5.98 3.71 -0.87
CA SER A 27 7.37 3.93 -0.46
C SER A 27 7.71 3.18 0.82
N HIS A 28 6.81 3.22 1.80
CA HIS A 28 6.96 2.53 3.07
C HIS A 28 7.01 1.01 2.90
N VAL A 29 6.06 0.44 2.16
CA VAL A 29 5.99 -1.00 1.88
C VAL A 29 7.20 -1.48 1.07
N SER A 30 7.61 -0.71 0.05
CA SER A 30 8.81 -0.98 -0.74
C SER A 30 10.07 -1.01 0.12
N THR A 31 10.24 -0.03 1.00
CA THR A 31 11.39 0.06 1.91
C THR A 31 11.38 -1.08 2.94
N LEU A 32 10.22 -1.36 3.52
CA LEU A 32 10.05 -2.41 4.52
C LEU A 32 10.36 -3.79 3.94
N ALA A 33 9.90 -4.04 2.71
CA ALA A 33 10.09 -5.33 2.03
C ALA A 33 11.41 -5.47 1.29
N GLY A 34 12.20 -4.40 1.17
CA GLY A 34 13.37 -4.37 0.28
C GLY A 34 13.02 -4.64 -1.19
N ALA A 35 11.76 -4.41 -1.59
CA ALA A 35 11.25 -4.67 -2.92
C ALA A 35 11.21 -3.38 -3.74
N HIS A 36 11.41 -3.48 -5.06
CA HIS A 36 11.25 -2.32 -5.94
C HIS A 36 9.80 -1.84 -5.94
N ARG A 37 9.58 -0.51 -6.09
CA ARG A 37 8.23 0.08 -6.11
C ARG A 37 7.34 -0.53 -7.20
N ASP A 38 7.92 -0.98 -8.31
CA ASP A 38 7.20 -1.67 -9.40
C ASP A 38 6.56 -2.99 -8.96
N HIS A 39 7.03 -3.58 -7.87
CA HIS A 39 6.47 -4.81 -7.31
C HIS A 39 5.42 -4.53 -6.25
N VAL A 40 5.19 -3.27 -5.86
CA VAL A 40 4.15 -2.91 -4.90
C VAL A 40 2.83 -2.71 -5.64
N LYS A 41 1.79 -3.41 -5.20
CA LYS A 41 0.43 -3.34 -5.73
C LYS A 41 -0.49 -2.67 -4.74
N VAL A 42 -1.42 -1.88 -5.26
CA VAL A 42 -2.50 -1.27 -4.48
C VAL A 42 -3.81 -1.91 -4.90
N SER A 43 -4.52 -2.50 -3.95
CA SER A 43 -5.88 -3.00 -4.14
C SER A 43 -6.86 -2.12 -3.37
N ARG A 44 -8.01 -1.82 -3.98
CA ARG A 44 -9.10 -1.11 -3.30
C ARG A 44 -10.06 -2.13 -2.73
N SER A 45 -10.11 -2.24 -1.41
CA SER A 45 -10.94 -3.19 -0.68
C SER A 45 -12.30 -2.60 -0.27
N GLY A 46 -12.48 -1.27 -0.43
CA GLY A 46 -13.74 -0.57 -0.11
C GLY A 46 -13.77 0.87 -0.65
N PRO A 47 -14.85 1.64 -0.39
CA PRO A 47 -14.99 3.00 -0.88
C PRO A 47 -13.81 3.90 -0.47
N ASP A 48 -13.34 3.75 0.77
CA ASP A 48 -12.26 4.57 1.33
C ASP A 48 -11.11 3.71 1.85
N VAL A 49 -11.05 2.44 1.44
CA VAL A 49 -10.11 1.45 1.99
C VAL A 49 -9.22 0.92 0.89
N PHE A 50 -7.93 1.12 1.08
CA PHE A 50 -6.87 0.71 0.16
C PHE A 50 -5.91 -0.23 0.88
N THR A 51 -5.44 -1.26 0.19
CA THR A 51 -4.49 -2.23 0.69
C THR A 51 -3.27 -2.22 -0.21
N VAL A 52 -2.15 -1.75 0.32
CA VAL A 52 -0.85 -1.70 -0.35
C VAL A 52 -0.08 -2.95 0.06
N HIS A 53 0.42 -3.72 -0.89
CA HIS A 53 1.12 -4.97 -0.62
C HIS A 53 2.17 -5.25 -1.69
N VAL A 54 3.20 -6.03 -1.36
CA VAL A 54 4.15 -6.52 -2.36
C VAL A 54 3.50 -7.64 -3.17
N GLY A 55 3.50 -7.50 -4.50
CA GLY A 55 3.13 -8.54 -5.44
C GLY A 55 4.25 -9.57 -5.56
N ASP A 56 3.85 -10.82 -5.80
CA ASP A 56 4.77 -11.95 -5.97
C ASP A 56 5.81 -11.65 -7.08
N LEU A 57 7.10 -11.75 -6.70
CA LEU A 57 8.24 -11.72 -7.60
C LEU A 57 8.24 -13.04 -8.40
N ALA A 58 7.61 -13.04 -9.58
CA ALA A 58 7.72 -14.15 -10.53
C ALA A 58 9.11 -14.18 -11.18
#